data_AF-A0A838V7N4-F1
#
_entry.id   AF-A0A838V7N4-F1
#
_cell.length_a   1.000
_cell.length_b   1.000
_cell.length_c   1.000
_cell.angle_alpha   90.00
_cell.angle_beta   90.00
_cell.angle_gamma   90.00
#
_symmetry.space_group_name_H-M   'P 1'
#
loop_
_entity.id
_entity.type
_entity.pdbx_description
1 polymer ?
#
loop_
_entity_poly.entity_id
_entity_poly.type
_entity_poly.pdbx_seq_one_letter_code
_entity_poly.pdbx_strand_id
1 'polypeptide(L)'
;MRQRLAILMGSLAVAGAGALLAAGPTRAAPALRPDFSAAVCNAHPPRLAHAYARGIQVVTPGSVIAAADSAISSEDHAELLFKLGLLEGHLLVGRELIDANQTQLALPHFGHPIRELYDDISGELARRGVTGFDGELIALEALAAGKPTDPATT
;
A
#
# COMPACT_ATOMS: atom_id res chain seq x y z
N MET A 1 -46.09 44.64 -49.27
CA MET A 1 -44.89 45.20 -49.94
C MET A 1 -43.80 44.14 -49.95
N ARG A 2 -43.35 43.73 -51.14
CA ARG A 2 -42.28 42.75 -51.35
C ARG A 2 -40.96 43.51 -51.51
N GLN A 3 -39.96 43.22 -50.68
CA GLN A 3 -38.59 43.71 -50.89
C GLN A 3 -37.63 42.54 -51.10
N ARG A 4 -36.72 42.79 -52.03
CA ARG A 4 -35.85 41.85 -52.73
C ARG A 4 -34.56 41.59 -51.96
N LEU A 5 -34.20 40.31 -51.92
CA LEU A 5 -32.88 39.70 -52.13
C LEU A 5 -31.65 40.63 -52.15
N ALA A 6 -30.70 40.38 -51.25
CA ALA A 6 -29.27 40.54 -51.51
C ALA A 6 -28.52 39.37 -50.85
N ILE A 7 -28.03 38.46 -51.69
CA ILE A 7 -27.12 37.38 -51.33
C ILE A 7 -25.74 38.02 -51.17
N LEU A 8 -25.22 38.06 -49.94
CA LEU A 8 -23.85 38.46 -49.68
C LEU A 8 -23.00 37.18 -49.53
N MET A 9 -22.26 36.85 -50.59
CA MET A 9 -21.16 35.90 -50.57
C MET A 9 -20.04 36.47 -49.69
N GLY A 10 -19.97 36.04 -48.44
CA GLY A 10 -18.88 36.34 -47.52
C GLY A 10 -17.82 35.26 -47.59
N SER A 11 -16.65 35.61 -48.13
CA SER A 11 -15.47 34.76 -48.23
C SER A 11 -15.05 34.16 -46.89
N LEU A 12 -14.86 32.85 -46.88
CA LEU A 12 -14.30 32.10 -45.76
C LEU A 12 -12.78 32.27 -45.75
N ALA A 13 -12.28 33.21 -44.94
CA ALA A 13 -10.86 33.29 -44.61
C ALA A 13 -10.58 32.32 -43.45
N VAL A 14 -10.09 31.12 -43.76
CA VAL A 14 -9.47 30.23 -42.78
C VAL A 14 -8.09 30.82 -42.45
N ALA A 15 -8.04 31.67 -41.43
CA ALA A 15 -6.80 32.03 -40.78
C ALA A 15 -6.47 30.93 -39.77
N GLY A 16 -5.55 30.04 -40.13
CA GLY A 16 -4.95 29.08 -39.23
C GLY A 16 -4.15 29.81 -38.15
N ALA A 17 -4.76 30.02 -36.99
CA ALA A 17 -4.04 30.31 -35.77
C ALA A 17 -3.54 28.96 -35.21
N GLY A 18 -2.28 28.63 -35.51
CA GLY A 18 -1.60 27.52 -34.87
C GLY A 18 -1.64 27.72 -33.36
N ALA A 19 -2.37 26.84 -32.68
CA ALA A 19 -2.24 26.68 -31.23
C ALA A 19 -0.84 26.13 -30.98
N LEU A 20 0.09 27.04 -30.68
CA LEU A 20 1.37 26.71 -30.09
C LEU A 20 1.07 26.09 -28.72
N LEU A 21 0.97 24.75 -28.66
CA LEU A 21 1.02 24.05 -27.37
C LEU A 21 2.38 24.36 -26.76
N ALA A 22 2.40 25.30 -25.82
CA ALA A 22 3.49 25.41 -24.87
C ALA A 22 3.54 24.08 -24.12
N ALA A 23 4.52 23.24 -24.47
CA ALA A 23 4.93 22.13 -23.65
C ALA A 23 5.38 22.72 -22.30
N GLY A 24 4.46 22.76 -21.34
CA GLY A 24 4.81 23.04 -19.95
C GLY A 24 5.89 22.05 -19.50
N PRO A 25 6.80 22.45 -18.59
CA PRO A 25 7.84 21.55 -18.13
C PRO A 25 7.18 20.28 -17.60
N THR A 26 7.47 19.16 -18.24
CA THR A 26 7.18 17.84 -17.69
C THR A 26 7.90 17.78 -16.36
N ARG A 27 7.14 17.90 -15.27
CA ARG A 27 7.66 17.61 -13.94
C ARG A 27 7.98 16.12 -13.97
N ALA A 28 9.26 15.80 -14.17
CA ALA A 28 9.74 14.45 -14.06
C ALA A 28 9.24 13.90 -12.72
N ALA A 29 8.53 12.77 -12.77
CA ALA A 29 8.21 12.03 -11.56
C ALA A 29 9.52 11.86 -10.77
N PRO A 30 9.53 12.11 -9.45
CA PRO A 30 10.72 11.85 -8.66
C PRO A 30 11.14 10.42 -8.94
N ALA A 31 12.39 10.22 -9.38
CA ALA A 31 12.93 8.89 -9.58
C ALA A 31 12.62 8.08 -8.31
N LEU A 32 11.92 6.96 -8.49
CA LEU A 32 11.74 5.99 -7.42
C LEU A 32 13.12 5.82 -6.76
N ARG A 33 13.13 5.91 -5.44
CA ARG A 33 14.29 5.70 -4.56
C ARG A 33 15.09 4.47 -5.05
N PRO A 34 16.42 4.43 -4.84
CA PRO A 34 17.30 3.47 -5.51
C PRO A 34 16.77 2.05 -5.42
N ASP A 35 16.83 1.35 -6.56
CA ASP A 35 16.36 -0.01 -6.84
C ASP A 35 16.21 -0.92 -5.61
N PHE A 36 15.04 -0.85 -4.94
CA PHE A 36 14.65 -1.84 -3.93
C PHE A 36 14.69 -3.26 -4.52
N SER A 37 14.40 -3.37 -5.82
CA SER A 37 14.48 -4.61 -6.62
C SER A 37 15.89 -5.20 -6.67
N ALA A 38 16.94 -4.39 -6.85
CA ALA A 38 18.30 -4.91 -6.97
C ALA A 38 18.85 -5.42 -5.63
N ALA A 39 18.47 -4.79 -4.51
CA ALA A 39 18.91 -5.21 -3.18
C ALA A 39 18.23 -6.50 -2.70
N VAL A 40 16.94 -6.70 -3.05
CA VAL A 40 16.20 -7.93 -2.72
C VAL A 40 16.59 -9.08 -3.65
N CYS A 41 16.74 -8.82 -4.96
CA CYS A 41 17.08 -9.87 -5.93
C CYS A 41 18.55 -10.32 -5.85
N ASN A 42 19.48 -9.48 -5.39
CA ASN A 42 20.89 -9.84 -5.16
C ASN A 42 21.20 -10.25 -3.72
N ALA A 43 20.21 -10.24 -2.83
CA ALA A 43 20.37 -10.86 -1.51
C ALA A 43 20.57 -12.36 -1.73
N HIS A 44 21.81 -12.83 -1.55
CA HIS A 44 22.09 -14.26 -1.53
C HIS A 44 21.13 -14.89 -0.50
N PRO A 45 20.31 -15.88 -0.87
CA PRO A 45 19.46 -16.52 0.12
C PRO A 45 20.38 -17.02 1.22
N PRO A 46 20.13 -16.70 2.50
CA PRO A 46 20.88 -17.33 3.57
C PRO A 46 20.71 -18.84 3.33
N ARG A 47 21.84 -19.56 3.22
CA ARG A 47 21.81 -21.02 3.20
C ARG A 47 21.14 -21.46 4.49
N LEU A 48 19.83 -21.70 4.42
CA LEU A 48 19.06 -22.34 5.48
C LEU A 48 19.53 -23.79 5.53
N ALA A 49 20.65 -24.01 6.22
CA ALA A 49 20.99 -25.33 6.72
C ALA A 49 19.81 -25.75 7.61
N HIS A 50 18.93 -26.61 7.07
CA HIS A 50 17.79 -27.16 7.78
C HIS A 50 18.30 -27.91 9.02
N ALA A 51 18.30 -27.24 10.16
CA ALA A 51 18.56 -27.81 11.48
C ALA A 51 17.35 -28.62 12.01
N TYR A 52 16.36 -28.92 11.16
CA TYR A 52 15.14 -29.64 11.53
C TYR A 52 15.35 -31.14 11.83
N ALA A 53 16.59 -31.65 11.84
CA ALA A 53 16.85 -33.06 12.15
C ALA A 53 17.11 -33.37 13.65
N ARG A 54 17.06 -32.40 14.59
CA ARG A 54 17.42 -32.66 16.00
C ARG A 54 16.50 -32.04 17.06
N GLY A 55 15.19 -32.26 16.97
CA GLY A 55 14.25 -31.71 17.96
C GLY A 55 13.01 -32.52 18.32
N ILE A 56 12.81 -33.74 17.78
CA ILE A 56 11.65 -34.55 18.21
C ILE A 56 11.97 -35.17 19.56
N GLN A 57 11.45 -34.57 20.64
CA GLN A 57 11.35 -35.24 21.93
C GLN A 57 10.13 -36.16 21.90
N VAL A 58 10.39 -37.47 21.96
CA VAL A 58 9.34 -38.47 22.18
C VAL A 58 8.77 -38.23 23.59
N VAL A 59 7.52 -37.77 23.66
CA VAL A 59 6.83 -37.52 24.93
C VAL A 59 6.59 -38.87 25.64
N THR A 60 7.13 -39.01 26.86
CA THR A 60 6.85 -40.15 27.74
C THR A 60 5.44 -40.06 28.34
N PRO A 61 4.69 -41.17 28.45
CA PRO A 61 3.37 -41.17 29.10
C PRO A 61 3.47 -40.70 30.56
N GLY A 62 2.74 -39.63 30.90
CA GLY A 62 2.71 -39.05 32.26
C GLY A 62 3.40 -37.68 32.40
N SER A 63 4.03 -37.15 31.36
CA SER A 63 4.57 -35.79 31.39
C SER A 63 3.45 -34.76 31.15
N VAL A 64 3.18 -33.91 32.15
CA VAL A 64 2.44 -32.67 31.93
C VAL A 64 3.38 -31.67 31.26
N ILE A 65 3.07 -31.28 30.03
CA ILE A 65 3.71 -30.11 29.41
C ILE A 65 3.25 -28.88 30.21
N ALA A 66 4.14 -28.33 31.02
CA ALA A 66 3.99 -26.94 31.44
C ALA A 66 3.91 -26.13 30.15
N ALA A 67 2.87 -25.30 29.99
CA ALA A 67 2.80 -24.34 28.90
C ALA A 67 4.06 -23.48 29.01
N ALA A 68 5.05 -23.77 28.18
CA ALA A 68 6.19 -22.90 28.02
C ALA A 68 5.60 -21.53 27.65
N ASP A 69 6.00 -20.50 28.39
CA ASP A 69 5.87 -19.12 27.93
C ASP A 69 6.31 -19.14 26.46
N SER A 70 5.35 -18.89 25.57
CA SER A 70 5.44 -19.40 24.20
C SER A 70 6.58 -18.68 23.52
N ALA A 71 7.76 -19.31 23.47
CA ALA A 71 8.93 -18.72 22.88
C ALA A 71 8.60 -18.37 21.43
N ILE A 72 8.84 -17.12 21.05
CA ILE A 72 8.63 -16.67 19.67
C ILE A 72 9.51 -17.54 18.75
N SER A 73 8.88 -18.30 17.87
CA SER A 73 9.56 -19.22 16.96
C SER A 73 10.15 -18.50 15.74
N SER A 74 11.09 -19.11 15.01
CA SER A 74 11.56 -18.53 13.73
C SER A 74 10.44 -18.41 12.69
N GLU A 75 9.45 -19.30 12.72
CA GLU A 75 8.28 -19.23 11.83
C GLU A 75 7.39 -18.05 12.20
N ASP A 76 7.21 -17.77 13.50
CA ASP A 76 6.46 -16.59 13.96
C ASP A 76 7.10 -15.29 13.44
N HIS A 77 8.44 -15.24 13.39
CA HIS A 77 9.17 -14.11 12.82
C HIS A 77 8.94 -13.99 11.31
N ALA A 78 9.04 -15.11 10.59
CA ALA A 78 8.87 -15.10 9.13
C ALA A 78 7.45 -14.67 8.73
N GLU A 79 6.44 -15.20 9.42
CA GLU A 79 5.03 -14.86 9.21
C GLU A 79 4.76 -13.37 9.51
N LEU A 80 5.27 -12.86 10.63
CA LEU A 80 5.12 -11.45 10.97
C LEU A 80 5.76 -10.54 9.90
N LEU A 81 7.00 -10.84 9.50
CA LEU A 81 7.72 -10.05 8.50
C LEU A 81 7.02 -10.10 7.14
N PHE A 82 6.48 -11.25 6.75
CA PHE A 82 5.71 -11.40 5.52
C PHE A 82 4.46 -10.53 5.53
N LYS A 83 3.67 -10.59 6.61
CA LYS A 83 2.44 -9.78 6.76
C LYS A 83 2.72 -8.29 6.85
N LEU A 84 3.78 -7.88 7.54
CA LEU A 84 4.22 -6.48 7.56
C LEU A 84 4.63 -6.00 6.16
N GLY A 85 5.32 -6.83 5.38
CA GLY A 85 5.67 -6.52 3.99
C GLY A 85 4.44 -6.39 3.08
N LEU A 86 3.41 -7.23 3.26
CA LEU A 86 2.14 -7.10 2.54
C LEU A 86 1.42 -5.80 2.91
N LEU A 87 1.36 -5.48 4.20
CA LEU A 87 0.75 -4.24 4.70
C LEU A 87 1.46 -3.02 4.12
N GLU A 88 2.80 -2.97 4.17
CA GLU A 88 3.59 -1.91 3.55
C GLU A 88 3.34 -1.79 2.05
N GLY A 89 3.33 -2.92 1.32
CA GLY A 89 3.06 -2.95 -0.11
C GLY A 89 1.70 -2.34 -0.47
N HIS A 90 0.66 -2.63 0.30
CA HIS A 90 -0.64 -1.99 0.15
C HIS A 90 -0.58 -0.47 0.34
N LEU A 91 0.08 0.00 1.39
CA LEU A 91 0.20 1.44 1.67
C LEU A 91 0.96 2.18 0.56
N LEU A 92 2.02 1.57 0.01
CA LEU A 92 2.76 2.12 -1.12
C LEU A 92 1.90 2.24 -2.38
N VAL A 93 1.16 1.18 -2.75
CA VAL A 93 0.27 1.22 -3.92
C VAL A 93 -0.85 2.26 -3.72
N GLY A 94 -1.46 2.30 -2.53
CA GLY A 94 -2.47 3.30 -2.19
C GLY A 94 -1.93 4.72 -2.34
N ARG A 95 -0.69 4.96 -1.89
CA ARG A 95 -0.02 6.26 -2.03
C ARG A 95 0.19 6.65 -3.49
N GLU A 96 0.74 5.76 -4.31
CA GLU A 96 0.98 6.02 -5.74
C GLU A 96 -0.33 6.35 -6.48
N LEU A 97 -1.43 5.66 -6.14
CA LEU A 97 -2.74 5.91 -6.72
C LEU A 97 -3.33 7.27 -6.28
N ILE A 98 -3.11 7.69 -5.03
CA ILE A 98 -3.45 9.05 -4.57
C ILE A 98 -2.66 10.09 -5.35
N ASP A 99 -1.35 9.92 -5.47
CA ASP A 99 -0.47 10.86 -6.18
C ASP A 99 -0.81 10.94 -7.68
N ALA A 100 -1.38 9.87 -8.25
CA ALA A 100 -1.91 9.82 -9.62
C ALA A 100 -3.36 10.36 -9.78
N ASN A 101 -3.97 10.95 -8.75
CA ASN A 101 -5.38 11.37 -8.71
C ASN A 101 -6.38 10.21 -8.99
N GLN A 102 -6.01 8.97 -8.67
CA GLN A 102 -6.83 7.76 -8.82
C GLN A 102 -7.44 7.32 -7.49
N THR A 103 -8.04 8.24 -6.73
CA THR A 103 -8.53 7.98 -5.35
C THR A 103 -9.44 6.76 -5.24
N GLN A 104 -10.35 6.54 -6.20
CA GLN A 104 -11.25 5.39 -6.15
C GLN A 104 -10.51 4.04 -6.21
N LEU A 105 -9.39 3.98 -6.93
CA LEU A 105 -8.53 2.80 -6.97
C LEU A 105 -7.65 2.70 -5.72
N ALA A 106 -7.30 3.83 -5.10
CA ALA A 106 -6.48 3.87 -3.90
C ALA A 106 -7.19 3.32 -2.66
N LEU A 107 -8.49 3.60 -2.51
CA LEU A 107 -9.25 3.32 -1.29
C LEU A 107 -9.18 1.85 -0.81
N PRO A 108 -9.35 0.83 -1.67
CA PRO A 108 -9.19 -0.57 -1.25
C PRO A 108 -7.83 -0.86 -0.62
N HIS A 109 -6.76 -0.18 -1.07
CA HIS A 109 -5.41 -0.40 -0.56
C HIS A 109 -5.17 0.18 0.85
N PHE A 110 -6.02 1.09 1.33
CA PHE A 110 -5.99 1.55 2.73
C PHE A 110 -6.95 0.77 3.63
N GLY A 111 -8.05 0.25 3.07
CA GLY A 111 -9.07 -0.47 3.83
C GLY A 111 -8.81 -1.97 4.03
N HIS A 112 -8.22 -2.66 3.05
CA HIS A 112 -7.95 -4.09 3.15
C HIS A 112 -6.88 -4.43 4.21
N PRO A 113 -5.77 -3.69 4.36
CA PRO A 113 -4.73 -4.06 5.33
C PRO A 113 -5.23 -4.12 6.77
N ILE A 114 -6.17 -3.25 7.16
CA ILE A 114 -6.78 -3.29 8.49
C ILE A 114 -7.55 -4.60 8.66
N ARG A 115 -8.48 -4.86 7.74
CA ARG A 115 -9.48 -5.94 7.84
C ARG A 115 -8.92 -7.33 7.54
N GLU A 116 -7.81 -7.41 6.79
CA GLU A 116 -7.27 -8.68 6.28
C GLU A 116 -5.89 -9.02 6.83
N LEU A 117 -5.07 -8.03 7.23
CA LEU A 117 -3.68 -8.26 7.60
C LEU A 117 -3.37 -7.84 9.05
N TYR A 118 -3.93 -6.73 9.52
CA TYR A 118 -3.58 -6.17 10.82
C TYR A 118 -4.12 -7.00 11.98
N ASP A 119 -5.38 -7.42 11.91
CA ASP A 119 -5.99 -8.28 12.93
C ASP A 119 -5.15 -9.54 13.16
N ASP A 120 -4.62 -10.10 12.08
CA ASP A 120 -3.76 -11.28 12.02
C ASP A 120 -2.38 -11.10 12.67
N ILE A 121 -1.87 -9.86 12.80
CA ILE A 121 -0.55 -9.57 13.41
C ILE A 121 -0.66 -8.84 14.75
N SER A 122 -1.82 -8.30 15.10
CA SER A 122 -2.03 -7.49 16.31
C SER A 122 -1.57 -8.18 17.60
N GLY A 123 -1.91 -9.46 17.76
CA GLY A 123 -1.47 -10.27 18.90
C GLY A 123 0.04 -10.49 18.93
N GLU A 124 0.67 -10.65 17.76
CA GLU A 124 2.12 -10.85 17.65
C GLU A 124 2.89 -9.57 17.96
N LEU A 125 2.37 -8.41 17.53
CA LEU A 125 2.89 -7.09 17.90
C LEU A 125 2.82 -6.89 19.42
N ALA A 126 1.67 -7.21 20.03
CA ALA A 126 1.50 -7.09 21.48
C ALA A 126 2.46 -8.01 22.27
N ARG A 127 2.64 -9.27 21.83
CA ARG A 127 3.64 -10.20 22.41
C ARG A 127 5.05 -9.65 22.38
N ARG A 128 5.37 -8.82 21.38
CA ARG A 128 6.68 -8.18 21.20
C ARG A 128 6.78 -6.81 21.87
N GLY A 129 5.74 -6.36 22.58
CA GLY A 129 5.71 -5.05 23.24
C GLY A 129 5.55 -3.87 22.29
N VAL A 130 5.09 -4.11 21.06
CA VAL A 130 4.81 -3.07 20.08
C VAL A 130 3.40 -2.54 20.31
N THR A 131 3.26 -1.21 20.37
CA THR A 131 1.94 -0.57 20.44
C THR A 131 1.19 -0.78 19.13
N GLY A 132 -0.09 -1.11 19.23
CA GLY A 132 -0.95 -1.25 18.05
C GLY A 132 -1.08 0.08 17.29
N PHE A 133 -1.31 -0.03 15.98
CA PHE A 133 -1.44 1.09 15.06
C PHE A 133 -2.67 1.01 14.14
N ASP A 134 -3.69 0.21 14.50
CA ASP A 134 -4.95 0.11 13.75
C ASP A 134 -5.68 1.44 13.65
N GLY A 135 -5.65 2.25 14.72
CA GLY A 135 -6.24 3.59 14.73
C GLY A 135 -5.65 4.49 13.64
N GLU A 136 -4.34 4.45 13.45
CA GLU A 136 -3.62 5.19 12.41
C GLU A 136 -4.00 4.71 11.01
N LEU A 137 -4.17 3.41 10.81
CA LEU A 137 -4.61 2.86 9.53
C LEU A 137 -6.06 3.27 9.22
N ILE A 138 -6.96 3.21 10.21
CA ILE A 138 -8.37 3.66 10.06
C ILE A 138 -8.41 5.15 9.74
N ALA A 139 -7.61 5.96 10.45
CA ALA A 139 -7.48 7.38 10.17
C ALA A 139 -6.95 7.62 8.75
N LEU A 140 -5.99 6.83 8.29
CA LEU A 140 -5.46 6.91 6.93
C LEU A 140 -6.52 6.57 5.86
N GLU A 141 -7.32 5.51 6.05
CA GLU A 141 -8.45 5.17 5.16
C GLU A 141 -9.46 6.34 5.10
N ALA A 142 -9.79 6.93 6.25
CA ALA A 142 -10.71 8.07 6.34
C ALA A 142 -10.15 9.31 5.63
N LEU A 143 -8.88 9.64 5.86
CA LEU A 143 -8.17 10.74 5.21
C LEU A 143 -8.14 10.56 3.69
N ALA A 144 -7.80 9.35 3.21
CA ALA A 144 -7.79 9.03 1.79
C ALA A 144 -9.19 9.14 1.14
N ALA A 145 -10.25 8.86 1.91
CA ALA A 145 -11.64 9.02 1.49
C ALA A 145 -12.13 10.48 1.53
N GLY A 146 -11.30 11.43 1.98
CA GLY A 146 -11.70 12.82 2.19
C GLY A 146 -12.73 13.00 3.31
N LYS A 147 -12.81 12.04 4.24
CA LYS A 147 -13.65 12.14 5.44
C LYS A 147 -12.88 12.91 6.52
N PRO A 148 -13.52 13.84 7.25
CA PRO A 148 -12.88 14.46 8.41
C PRO A 148 -12.51 13.40 9.45
N THR A 149 -11.25 13.36 9.89
CA THR A 149 -10.85 12.64 11.10
C THR A 149 -11.26 13.48 12.31
N ASP A 150 -12.37 13.14 12.96
CA ASP A 150 -12.72 13.75 14.25
C ASP A 150 -11.98 13.00 15.38
N PRO A 151 -11.05 13.64 16.11
CA PRO A 151 -10.29 13.01 17.21
C PRO A 151 -11.11 12.84 18.50
N ALA A 152 -12.44 12.89 18.45
CA ALA A 152 -13.32 13.05 19.62
C ALA A 152 -14.25 11.86 19.89
N THR A 153 -13.84 10.63 19.56
CA THR A 153 -14.59 9.43 20.00
C THR A 153 -13.64 8.46 20.70
N THR A 154 -13.49 8.64 22.00
CA THR A 154 -13.00 7.67 22.99
C THR A 154 -14.05 7.58 24.09
#